data_AF-A0A376E1W0-F1
#
_entry.id   AF-A0A376E1W0-F1
#
_cell.length_a   1.000
_cell.length_b   1.000
_cell.length_c   1.000
_cell.angle_alpha   90.00
_cell.angle_beta   90.00
_cell.angle_gamma   90.00
#
_symmetry.space_group_name_H-M   'P 1'
#
loop_
_entity.id
_entity.type
_entity.pdbx_description
1 polymer ?
#
loop_
_entity_poly.entity_id
_entity_poly.type
_entity_poly.pdbx_seq_one_letter_code
_entity_poly.pdbx_strand_id
1 'polypeptide(L)'
;MIFSEATIVFAFNTFSELAILNSSIHDVWAWKNSSTMGASTLRYSGTNAFETFPFPTVKSEKLNSLGNELHLTRLKIMKHYQLGLTDLQNIFHNIHLDNKTEIYDDIIKLREIYKSIDFEIIKLYKWNDIDLKHYFYELNHLPENDRSRFTINPTVKKEILKRLLLLNLEQSKSDNLGKKRLRVVSKNSTNTLFPED
;
A
#
# COMPACT_ATOMS: atom_id res chain seq x y z
N MET A 1 14.32 -18.78 -7.81
CA MET A 1 13.22 -18.32 -8.69
C MET A 1 13.75 -17.19 -9.55
N ILE A 2 13.32 -17.09 -10.80
CA ILE A 2 13.70 -16.02 -11.74
C ILE A 2 12.44 -15.20 -12.02
N PHE A 3 12.48 -13.90 -11.74
CA PHE A 3 11.36 -12.97 -11.95
C PHE A 3 11.63 -12.08 -13.16
N SER A 4 10.58 -11.64 -13.85
CA SER A 4 10.71 -10.67 -14.94
C SER A 4 10.89 -9.25 -14.39
N GLU A 5 11.43 -8.36 -15.20
CA GLU A 5 11.57 -6.93 -14.89
C GLU A 5 10.23 -6.22 -14.58
N ALA A 6 9.11 -6.80 -15.04
CA ALA A 6 7.77 -6.28 -14.77
C ALA A 6 7.26 -6.61 -13.36
N THR A 7 7.99 -7.44 -12.60
CA THR A 7 7.62 -7.87 -11.25
C THR A 7 8.54 -7.22 -10.23
N ILE A 8 7.97 -6.42 -9.33
CA ILE A 8 8.72 -5.86 -8.19
C ILE A 8 8.67 -6.85 -7.04
N VAL A 9 9.85 -7.25 -6.55
CA VAL A 9 10.00 -8.19 -5.44
C VAL A 9 10.42 -7.44 -4.19
N PHE A 10 9.64 -7.60 -3.12
CA PHE A 10 9.98 -7.06 -1.81
C PHE A 10 10.40 -8.19 -0.86
N ALA A 11 11.65 -8.14 -0.37
CA ALA A 11 12.20 -9.13 0.54
C ALA A 11 12.13 -8.64 2.00
N PHE A 12 10.91 -8.52 2.54
CA PHE A 12 10.69 -8.13 3.93
C PHE A 12 10.72 -9.32 4.88
N ASN A 13 11.15 -9.06 6.12
CA ASN A 13 11.17 -10.05 7.20
C ASN A 13 9.91 -9.97 8.10
N THR A 14 9.00 -9.04 7.80
CA THR A 14 7.75 -8.86 8.56
C THR A 14 6.57 -8.82 7.60
N PHE A 15 5.37 -9.06 8.15
CA PHE A 15 4.11 -8.94 7.41
C PHE A 15 3.50 -7.54 7.50
N SER A 16 4.10 -6.61 8.25
CA SER A 16 3.60 -5.24 8.37
C SER A 16 3.59 -4.53 7.02
N GLU A 17 4.68 -4.65 6.27
CA GLU A 17 4.78 -4.07 4.93
C GLU A 17 3.79 -4.75 3.96
N LEU A 18 3.59 -6.06 4.08
CA LEU A 18 2.56 -6.75 3.30
C LEU A 18 1.17 -6.16 3.58
N ALA A 19 0.82 -5.94 4.85
CA ALA A 19 -0.45 -5.33 5.22
C ALA A 19 -0.59 -3.91 4.63
N ILE A 20 0.44 -3.08 4.75
CA ILE A 20 0.45 -1.71 4.20
C ILE A 20 0.26 -1.73 2.70
N LEU A 21 1.03 -2.55 1.97
CA LEU A 21 0.98 -2.60 0.51
C LEU A 21 -0.36 -3.13 -0.04
N ASN A 22 -1.12 -3.87 0.77
CA ASN A 22 -2.46 -4.34 0.42
C ASN A 22 -3.59 -3.45 0.96
N SER A 23 -3.27 -2.37 1.66
CA SER A 23 -4.24 -1.46 2.27
C SER A 23 -4.85 -0.50 1.24
N SER A 24 -6.05 0.01 1.55
CA SER A 24 -6.67 1.08 0.75
C SER A 24 -5.86 2.38 0.78
N ILE A 25 -5.06 2.59 1.84
CA ILE A 25 -4.22 3.78 2.03
C ILE A 25 -3.09 3.79 0.99
N HIS A 26 -2.40 2.65 0.85
CA HIS A 26 -1.33 2.51 -0.14
C HIS A 26 -1.88 2.46 -1.57
N ASP A 27 -3.03 1.83 -1.80
CA ASP A 27 -3.71 1.82 -3.10
C ASP A 27 -3.95 3.26 -3.61
N VAL A 28 -4.50 4.14 -2.76
CA VAL A 28 -4.72 5.56 -3.09
C VAL A 28 -3.42 6.27 -3.47
N TRP A 29 -2.32 5.99 -2.77
CA TRP A 29 -1.01 6.55 -3.09
C TRP A 29 -0.44 6.00 -4.40
N ALA A 30 -0.56 4.69 -4.61
CA ALA A 30 -0.04 4.00 -5.76
C ALA A 30 -0.70 4.47 -7.05
N TRP A 31 -2.03 4.64 -7.05
CA TRP A 31 -2.78 5.23 -8.16
C TRP A 31 -2.37 6.67 -8.48
N LYS A 32 -2.00 7.46 -7.46
CA LYS A 32 -1.53 8.84 -7.69
C LYS A 32 -0.13 8.89 -8.32
N ASN A 33 0.78 8.02 -7.87
CA ASN A 33 2.21 8.17 -8.15
C ASN A 33 2.76 7.16 -9.17
N SER A 34 1.95 6.20 -9.61
CA SER A 34 2.31 5.28 -10.69
C SER A 34 1.69 5.69 -12.02
N SER A 35 2.19 5.08 -13.09
CA SER A 35 1.57 5.17 -14.42
C SER A 35 0.41 4.18 -14.58
N THR A 36 -0.38 4.33 -15.64
CA THR A 36 -1.39 3.34 -16.05
C THR A 36 -1.04 2.77 -17.42
N MET A 37 -1.44 1.52 -17.65
CA MET A 37 -1.55 0.93 -18.99
C MET A 37 -3.01 1.10 -19.45
N GLY A 38 -3.23 1.99 -20.41
CA GLY A 38 -4.58 2.46 -20.74
C GLY A 38 -5.18 3.29 -19.59
N ALA A 39 -6.51 3.22 -19.41
CA ALA A 39 -7.22 3.99 -18.40
C ALA A 39 -7.36 3.27 -17.04
N SER A 40 -7.33 1.94 -17.03
CA SER A 40 -7.84 1.13 -15.91
C SER A 40 -6.83 0.19 -15.26
N THR A 41 -5.64 -0.01 -15.85
CA THR A 41 -4.64 -0.94 -15.31
C THR A 41 -3.48 -0.17 -14.71
N LEU A 42 -3.27 -0.28 -13.40
CA LEU A 42 -2.14 0.34 -12.72
C LEU A 42 -0.83 -0.35 -13.13
N ARG A 43 0.13 0.43 -13.63
CA ARG A 43 1.51 -0.01 -13.82
C ARG A 43 2.33 0.50 -12.65
N TYR A 44 2.34 -0.29 -11.58
CA TYR A 44 2.93 0.05 -10.29
C TYR A 44 4.42 0.44 -10.42
N SER A 45 4.82 1.52 -9.74
CA SER A 45 6.20 2.02 -9.75
C SER A 45 6.84 1.86 -8.38
N GLY A 46 7.93 1.10 -8.30
CA GLY A 46 8.74 0.98 -7.08
C GLY A 46 9.31 2.34 -6.65
N THR A 47 9.96 3.04 -7.57
CA THR A 47 10.60 4.33 -7.28
C THR A 47 9.59 5.43 -6.94
N ASN A 48 8.49 5.52 -7.67
CA ASN A 48 7.57 6.65 -7.51
C ASN A 48 6.46 6.37 -6.51
N ALA A 49 6.03 5.12 -6.33
CA ALA A 49 4.99 4.78 -5.36
C ALA A 49 5.59 4.22 -4.07
N PHE A 50 6.41 3.16 -4.13
CA PHE A 50 6.93 2.51 -2.92
C PHE A 50 7.94 3.41 -2.17
N GLU A 51 9.02 3.84 -2.82
CA GLU A 51 10.11 4.57 -2.14
C GLU A 51 9.69 5.93 -1.60
N THR A 52 8.64 6.53 -2.18
CA THR A 52 8.12 7.83 -1.76
C THR A 52 6.91 7.72 -0.83
N PHE A 53 6.39 6.51 -0.58
CA PHE A 53 5.27 6.34 0.34
C PHE A 53 5.71 6.74 1.75
N PRO A 54 5.01 7.66 2.43
CA PRO A 54 5.36 8.09 3.77
C PRO A 54 4.96 7.01 4.78
N PHE A 55 5.75 5.95 4.91
CA PHE A 55 5.49 4.83 5.81
C PHE A 55 5.27 5.29 7.26
N PRO A 56 4.36 4.65 8.02
CA PRO A 56 4.26 4.90 9.46
C PRO A 56 5.59 4.62 10.14
N THR A 57 6.05 5.54 11.00
CA THR A 57 7.36 5.43 11.66
C THR A 57 7.33 4.50 12.88
N VAL A 58 6.14 4.20 13.40
CA VAL A 58 5.94 3.36 14.57
C VAL A 58 5.68 1.92 14.13
N LYS A 59 6.47 0.98 14.68
CA LYS A 59 6.22 -0.45 14.48
C LYS A 59 4.96 -0.89 15.22
N SER A 60 4.17 -1.76 14.61
CA SER A 60 2.96 -2.33 15.20
C SER A 60 2.96 -3.85 15.07
N GLU A 61 3.08 -4.55 16.19
CA GLU A 61 2.92 -6.01 16.25
C GLU A 61 1.52 -6.44 15.82
N LYS A 62 0.52 -5.58 16.07
CA LYS A 62 -0.84 -5.82 15.62
C LYS A 62 -0.94 -5.77 14.10
N LEU A 63 -0.32 -4.77 13.46
CA LEU A 63 -0.29 -4.69 11.99
C LEU A 63 0.46 -5.88 11.38
N ASN A 64 1.58 -6.29 11.99
CA ASN A 64 2.32 -7.49 11.59
C ASN A 64 1.43 -8.74 11.68
N SER A 65 0.70 -8.90 12.79
CA SER A 65 -0.21 -10.02 13.00
C SER A 65 -1.35 -10.04 11.98
N LEU A 66 -1.95 -8.88 11.68
CA LEU A 66 -2.98 -8.75 10.64
C LEU A 66 -2.45 -9.07 9.25
N GLY A 67 -1.23 -8.66 8.93
CA GLY A 67 -0.58 -9.01 7.65
C GLY A 67 -0.35 -10.52 7.52
N ASN A 68 0.07 -11.18 8.61
CA ASN A 68 0.21 -12.64 8.63
C ASN A 68 -1.16 -13.33 8.48
N GLU A 69 -2.18 -12.85 9.18
CA GLU A 69 -3.54 -13.37 9.07
C GLU A 69 -4.08 -13.22 7.64
N LEU A 70 -3.86 -12.07 7.00
CA LEU A 70 -4.20 -11.83 5.60
C LEU A 70 -3.52 -12.86 4.68
N HIS A 71 -2.20 -13.05 4.85
CA HIS A 71 -1.43 -13.99 4.05
C HIS A 71 -1.95 -15.42 4.18
N LEU A 72 -2.08 -15.91 5.41
CA LEU A 72 -2.55 -17.28 5.68
C LEU A 72 -4.00 -17.49 5.24
N THR A 73 -4.87 -16.49 5.43
CA THR A 73 -6.28 -16.57 5.01
C THR A 73 -6.38 -16.68 3.49
N ARG A 74 -5.66 -15.85 2.74
CA ARG A 74 -5.63 -15.94 1.27
C ARG A 74 -5.12 -17.31 0.80
N LEU A 75 -4.02 -17.80 1.37
CA LEU A 75 -3.48 -19.11 1.01
C LEU A 75 -4.47 -20.24 1.29
N LYS A 76 -5.16 -20.21 2.44
CA LYS A 76 -6.19 -21.19 2.78
C LYS A 76 -7.31 -21.20 1.75
N ILE A 77 -7.87 -20.02 1.43
CA ILE A 77 -8.99 -19.87 0.48
C ILE A 77 -8.54 -20.34 -0.91
N MET A 78 -7.43 -19.82 -1.41
CA MET A 78 -6.91 -20.17 -2.75
C MET A 78 -6.67 -21.67 -2.88
N LYS A 79 -6.09 -22.31 -1.85
CA LYS A 79 -5.84 -23.76 -1.87
C LYS A 79 -7.13 -24.56 -1.79
N HIS A 80 -8.07 -24.17 -0.93
CA HIS A 80 -9.30 -24.93 -0.71
C HIS A 80 -10.22 -24.91 -1.93
N TYR A 81 -10.41 -23.73 -2.54
CA TYR A 81 -11.28 -23.54 -3.71
C TYR A 81 -10.52 -23.61 -5.05
N GLN A 82 -9.22 -23.92 -5.04
CA GLN A 82 -8.35 -24.01 -6.23
C GLN A 82 -8.35 -22.72 -7.09
N LEU A 83 -8.23 -21.57 -6.44
CA LEU A 83 -8.30 -20.25 -7.07
C LEU A 83 -6.91 -19.63 -7.26
N GLY A 84 -6.74 -18.91 -8.37
CA GLY A 84 -5.66 -17.94 -8.52
C GLY A 84 -5.89 -16.67 -7.68
N LEU A 85 -4.85 -15.84 -7.54
CA LEU A 85 -4.98 -14.56 -6.82
C LEU A 85 -5.98 -13.63 -7.51
N THR A 86 -5.97 -13.60 -8.85
CA THR A 86 -6.91 -12.78 -9.63
C THR A 86 -8.35 -13.20 -9.39
N ASP A 87 -8.64 -14.51 -9.39
CA ASP A 87 -9.99 -15.02 -9.14
C ASP A 87 -10.46 -14.64 -7.73
N LEU A 88 -9.59 -14.80 -6.73
CA LEU A 88 -9.88 -14.37 -5.37
C LEU A 88 -10.18 -12.87 -5.28
N GLN A 89 -9.41 -12.02 -5.98
CA GLN A 89 -9.66 -10.57 -6.00
C GLN A 89 -10.98 -10.22 -6.70
N ASN A 90 -11.33 -10.91 -7.78
CA ASN A 90 -12.61 -10.72 -8.47
C ASN A 90 -13.79 -11.07 -7.54
N ILE A 91 -13.70 -12.20 -6.82
CA ILE A 91 -14.72 -12.60 -5.85
C ILE A 91 -14.76 -11.62 -4.66
N PHE A 92 -13.59 -11.16 -4.18
CA PHE A 92 -13.48 -10.17 -3.11
C PHE A 92 -14.22 -8.88 -3.45
N HIS A 93 -14.19 -8.44 -4.71
CA HIS A 93 -14.90 -7.25 -5.19
C HIS A 93 -16.31 -7.52 -5.73
N ASN A 94 -16.81 -8.75 -5.68
CA ASN A 94 -18.16 -9.06 -6.11
C ASN A 94 -19.21 -8.55 -5.09
N ILE A 95 -19.96 -7.51 -5.47
CA ILE A 95 -21.08 -6.96 -4.70
C ILE A 95 -22.31 -7.89 -4.68
N HIS A 96 -22.43 -8.77 -5.67
CA HIS A 96 -23.51 -9.74 -5.82
C HIS A 96 -23.15 -11.12 -5.28
N LEU A 97 -22.13 -11.20 -4.41
CA LEU A 97 -21.74 -12.47 -3.79
C LEU A 97 -22.88 -12.98 -2.90
N ASP A 98 -23.49 -14.09 -3.30
CA ASP A 98 -24.60 -14.73 -2.60
C ASP A 98 -24.13 -15.35 -1.29
N ASN A 99 -24.90 -15.16 -0.21
CA ASN A 99 -24.64 -15.72 1.12
C ASN A 99 -24.79 -17.25 1.18
N LYS A 100 -25.35 -17.86 0.14
CA LYS A 100 -25.41 -19.32 -0.02
C LYS A 100 -24.18 -19.92 -0.70
N THR A 101 -23.28 -19.09 -1.23
CA THR A 101 -22.06 -19.59 -1.87
C THR A 101 -21.11 -20.12 -0.80
N GLU A 102 -20.50 -21.31 -1.00
CA GLU A 102 -19.59 -21.91 0.00
C GLU A 102 -18.45 -20.97 0.43
N ILE A 103 -17.93 -20.17 -0.49
CA ILE A 103 -16.83 -19.22 -0.23
C ILE A 103 -17.26 -17.95 0.52
N TYR A 104 -18.56 -17.72 0.76
CA TYR A 104 -19.08 -16.45 1.26
C TYR A 104 -18.42 -16.01 2.57
N ASP A 105 -18.45 -16.87 3.59
CA ASP A 105 -17.93 -16.55 4.93
C ASP A 105 -16.42 -16.26 4.91
N ASP A 106 -15.67 -16.99 4.07
CA ASP A 106 -14.25 -16.76 3.86
C ASP A 106 -13.97 -15.38 3.25
N ILE A 107 -14.81 -14.92 2.31
CA ILE A 107 -14.68 -13.60 1.68
C ILE A 107 -15.10 -12.49 2.64
N ILE A 108 -16.15 -12.69 3.44
CA ILE A 108 -16.55 -11.73 4.48
C ILE A 108 -15.42 -11.59 5.50
N LYS A 109 -14.84 -12.70 5.97
CA LYS A 109 -13.67 -12.67 6.85
C LYS A 109 -12.50 -11.92 6.22
N LEU A 110 -12.21 -12.18 4.95
CA LEU A 110 -11.15 -11.49 4.22
C LEU A 110 -11.39 -9.97 4.17
N ARG A 111 -12.63 -9.53 3.91
CA ARG A 111 -13.01 -8.10 3.93
C ARG A 111 -12.82 -7.47 5.31
N GLU A 112 -13.16 -8.18 6.39
CA GLU A 112 -12.94 -7.69 7.76
C GLU A 112 -11.45 -7.58 8.13
N ILE A 113 -10.59 -8.47 7.63
CA ILE A 113 -9.13 -8.34 7.79
C ILE A 113 -8.61 -7.07 7.11
N TYR A 114 -9.03 -6.81 5.86
CA TYR A 114 -8.65 -5.58 5.15
C TYR A 114 -9.12 -4.31 5.88
N LYS A 115 -10.37 -4.31 6.38
CA LYS A 115 -10.88 -3.21 7.22
C LYS A 115 -10.00 -2.98 8.44
N SER A 116 -9.65 -4.06 9.13
CA SER A 116 -8.82 -4.01 10.34
C SER A 116 -7.42 -3.48 10.06
N ILE A 117 -6.83 -3.85 8.92
CA ILE A 117 -5.54 -3.32 8.44
C ILE A 117 -5.66 -1.81 8.20
N ASP A 118 -6.66 -1.37 7.43
CA ASP A 118 -6.82 0.06 7.12
C ASP A 118 -7.04 0.88 8.40
N PHE A 119 -7.86 0.41 9.35
CA PHE A 119 -8.06 1.07 10.64
C PHE A 119 -6.79 1.13 11.48
N GLU A 120 -5.98 0.08 11.49
CA GLU A 120 -4.70 0.08 12.21
C GLU A 120 -3.72 1.09 11.61
N ILE A 121 -3.66 1.18 10.28
CA ILE A 121 -2.80 2.17 9.58
C ILE A 121 -3.23 3.60 9.90
N ILE A 122 -4.54 3.90 9.87
CA ILE A 122 -5.08 5.21 10.27
C ILE A 122 -4.67 5.59 11.70
N LYS A 123 -4.71 4.62 12.63
CA LYS A 123 -4.26 4.82 14.02
C LYS A 123 -2.76 5.09 14.11
N LEU A 124 -1.94 4.39 13.32
CA LEU A 124 -0.48 4.62 13.30
C LEU A 124 -0.12 6.00 12.79
N TYR A 125 -0.87 6.53 11.83
CA TYR A 125 -0.77 7.94 11.41
C TYR A 125 -1.40 8.94 12.39
N LYS A 126 -2.08 8.45 13.43
CA LYS A 126 -2.82 9.24 14.43
C LYS A 126 -3.99 10.05 13.83
N TRP A 127 -4.57 9.57 12.74
CA TRP A 127 -5.71 10.20 12.06
C TRP A 127 -7.05 9.69 12.61
N ASN A 128 -7.23 9.80 13.93
CA ASN A 128 -8.40 9.25 14.62
C ASN A 128 -9.74 9.92 14.24
N ASP A 129 -9.68 11.03 13.51
CA ASP A 129 -10.83 11.77 12.99
C ASP A 129 -11.38 11.21 11.66
N ILE A 130 -10.66 10.28 11.03
CA ILE A 130 -11.07 9.69 9.75
C ILE A 130 -11.96 8.46 9.99
N ASP A 131 -13.21 8.55 9.53
CA ASP A 131 -14.09 7.39 9.36
C ASP A 131 -13.97 6.85 7.93
N LEU A 132 -13.44 5.64 7.79
CA LEU A 132 -13.12 5.02 6.49
C LEU A 132 -14.35 4.62 5.66
N LYS A 133 -15.46 4.31 6.35
CA LYS A 133 -16.73 3.90 5.73
C LYS A 133 -16.55 2.87 4.61
N HIS A 134 -15.94 1.72 4.91
CA HIS A 134 -15.77 0.65 3.92
C HIS A 134 -17.11 0.17 3.38
N TYR A 135 -17.25 0.17 2.06
CA TYR A 135 -18.42 -0.34 1.36
C TYR A 135 -18.04 -0.62 -0.10
N PHE A 136 -19.02 -0.97 -0.93
CA PHE A 136 -18.84 -1.00 -2.37
C PHE A 136 -19.00 0.40 -2.94
N TYR A 137 -17.98 0.86 -3.67
CA TYR A 137 -17.97 2.13 -4.36
C TYR A 137 -17.57 1.93 -5.82
N GLU A 138 -18.17 2.74 -6.69
CA GLU A 138 -17.79 2.78 -8.10
C GLU A 138 -16.48 3.56 -8.29
N LEU A 139 -15.56 3.01 -9.07
CA LEU A 139 -14.31 3.65 -9.44
C LEU A 139 -14.38 4.10 -10.90
N ASN A 140 -14.52 5.40 -11.13
CA ASN A 140 -14.75 5.97 -12.47
C ASN A 140 -13.63 5.73 -13.49
N HIS A 141 -12.44 5.30 -13.07
CA HIS A 141 -11.34 4.94 -13.98
C HIS A 141 -11.42 3.49 -14.48
N LEU A 142 -12.33 2.68 -13.92
CA LEU A 142 -12.59 1.32 -14.36
C LEU A 142 -13.75 1.28 -15.36
N PRO A 143 -13.81 0.25 -16.22
CA PRO A 143 -14.94 0.03 -17.13
C PRO A 143 -16.28 -0.07 -16.40
N GLU A 144 -17.37 0.40 -17.01
CA GLU A 144 -18.70 0.45 -16.37
C GLU A 144 -19.21 -0.91 -15.87
N ASN A 145 -18.88 -1.98 -16.59
CA ASN A 145 -19.26 -3.35 -16.22
C ASN A 145 -18.45 -3.94 -15.06
N ASP A 146 -17.37 -3.30 -14.63
CA ASP A 146 -16.44 -3.82 -13.59
C ASP A 146 -15.88 -2.71 -12.67
N ARG A 147 -16.64 -1.64 -12.46
CA ARG A 147 -16.18 -0.50 -11.64
C ARG A 147 -16.51 -0.60 -10.15
N SER A 148 -17.32 -1.57 -9.73
CA SER A 148 -17.66 -1.75 -8.31
C SER A 148 -16.50 -2.42 -7.58
N ARG A 149 -15.99 -1.75 -6.55
CA ARG A 149 -14.92 -2.29 -5.69
C ARG A 149 -15.28 -2.09 -4.23
N PHE A 150 -15.11 -3.16 -3.44
CA PHE A 150 -15.06 -3.06 -1.98
C PHE A 150 -13.83 -2.25 -1.56
N THR A 151 -14.05 -1.04 -1.03
CA THR A 151 -13.00 -0.07 -0.69
C THR A 151 -13.54 0.99 0.27
N ILE A 152 -12.72 2.00 0.59
CA ILE A 152 -13.09 3.13 1.45
C ILE A 152 -13.79 4.25 0.67
N ASN A 153 -14.51 5.11 1.38
CA ASN A 153 -15.32 6.17 0.77
C ASN A 153 -14.48 7.12 -0.13
N PRO A 154 -14.98 7.52 -1.33
CA PRO A 154 -14.25 8.39 -2.23
C PRO A 154 -13.83 9.75 -1.66
N THR A 155 -14.61 10.35 -0.76
CA THR A 155 -14.22 11.62 -0.12
C THR A 155 -13.08 11.40 0.88
N VAL A 156 -13.10 10.26 1.58
CA VAL A 156 -12.04 9.84 2.50
C VAL A 156 -10.76 9.51 1.74
N LYS A 157 -10.83 8.87 0.57
CA LYS A 157 -9.67 8.66 -0.32
C LYS A 157 -8.96 9.97 -0.64
N LYS A 158 -9.71 11.02 -0.96
CA LYS A 158 -9.15 12.36 -1.27
C LYS A 158 -8.45 12.97 -0.05
N GLU A 159 -9.06 12.85 1.14
CA GLU A 159 -8.46 13.36 2.37
C GLU A 159 -7.19 12.60 2.76
N ILE A 160 -7.21 11.26 2.70
CA ILE A 160 -6.02 10.42 2.92
C ILE A 160 -4.91 10.80 1.95
N LEU A 161 -5.22 10.93 0.66
CA LEU A 161 -4.23 11.33 -0.34
C LEU A 161 -3.59 12.68 -0.01
N LYS A 162 -4.41 13.67 0.38
CA LYS A 162 -3.93 14.99 0.79
C LYS A 162 -2.96 14.89 1.97
N ARG A 163 -3.31 14.12 3.02
CA ARG A 163 -2.43 13.95 4.19
C ARG A 163 -1.13 13.21 3.86
N LEU A 164 -1.20 12.17 3.03
CA LEU A 164 0.00 11.47 2.56
C LEU A 164 0.93 12.39 1.76
N LEU A 165 0.38 13.25 0.90
CA LEU A 165 1.18 14.24 0.16
C LEU A 165 1.88 15.22 1.10
N LEU A 166 1.21 15.67 2.17
CA LEU A 166 1.82 16.53 3.18
C LEU A 166 2.96 15.82 3.93
N LEU A 167 2.75 14.57 4.36
CA LEU A 167 3.79 13.77 5.03
C LEU A 167 5.02 13.55 4.14
N ASN A 168 4.82 13.24 2.87
CA ASN A 168 5.93 13.09 1.91
C ASN A 168 6.70 14.41 1.75
N LEU A 169 6.00 15.54 1.64
CA LEU A 169 6.64 16.86 1.55
C LEU A 169 7.45 17.20 2.81
N GLU A 170 6.97 16.84 3.99
CA GLU A 170 7.70 17.00 5.25
C GLU A 170 8.96 16.12 5.30
N GLN A 171 8.83 14.85 4.92
CA GLN A 171 9.94 13.89 4.89
C GLN A 171 11.03 14.33 3.90
N SER A 172 10.65 14.72 2.68
CA SER A 172 11.60 15.19 1.66
C SER A 172 12.35 16.47 2.07
N LYS A 173 11.72 17.38 2.81
CA LYS A 173 12.40 18.54 3.40
C LYS A 173 13.43 18.11 4.44
N SER A 174 13.07 17.16 5.32
CA SER A 174 13.96 16.65 6.35
C SER A 174 15.18 15.91 5.76
N ASP A 175 14.97 15.11 4.71
CA ASP A 175 16.04 14.40 4.00
C ASP A 175 16.97 15.37 3.27
N ASN A 176 16.43 16.43 2.65
CA ASN A 176 17.23 17.46 2.01
C ASN A 176 18.04 18.29 3.04
N LEU A 177 17.50 18.53 4.24
CA LEU A 177 18.23 19.17 5.34
C LEU A 177 19.35 18.24 5.88
N GLY A 178 19.10 16.93 5.97
CA GLY A 178 20.11 15.93 6.31
C GLY A 178 21.25 15.85 5.27
N LYS A 179 20.90 15.83 3.98
CA LYS A 179 21.88 15.88 2.87
C LYS A 179 22.67 17.20 2.83
N LYS A 180 22.04 18.34 3.16
CA LYS A 180 22.76 19.63 3.32
C LYS A 180 23.70 19.62 4.53
N ARG A 181 23.28 19.09 5.68
CA ARG A 181 24.16 18.94 6.87
C ARG A 181 25.36 18.04 6.58
N LEU A 182 25.17 16.91 5.90
CA LEU A 182 26.28 16.02 5.48
C LEU A 182 27.26 16.73 4.52
N ARG A 183 26.77 17.56 3.59
CA ARG A 183 27.63 18.37 2.71
C ARG A 183 28.42 19.44 3.46
N VAL A 184 27.83 20.07 4.49
CA VAL A 184 28.50 21.09 5.31
C VAL A 184 29.58 20.50 6.23
N VAL A 185 29.39 19.27 6.72
CA VAL A 185 30.38 18.58 7.56
C VAL A 185 31.58 18.03 6.76
N SER A 186 31.46 17.84 5.44
CA SER A 186 32.55 17.33 4.58
C SER A 186 33.59 18.37 4.10
N LYS A 187 33.44 19.65 4.42
CA LYS A 187 34.45 20.68 4.09
C LYS A 187 35.35 20.94 5.29
N ASN A 188 36.27 20.02 5.55
CA ASN A 188 37.59 20.30 6.14
C ASN A 188 38.47 19.05 6.00
N SER A 189 39.05 18.89 4.80
CA SER A 189 40.28 18.13 4.64
C SER A 189 41.18 18.89 3.66
N THR A 190 42.08 19.68 4.21
CA THR A 190 43.27 20.19 3.51
C THR A 190 44.12 19.01 3.07
N ASN A 191 44.10 18.69 1.77
CA ASN A 191 45.05 17.77 1.16
C ASN A 191 46.10 18.59 0.40
N THR A 192 47.16 18.97 1.10
CA THR A 192 48.45 19.31 0.48
C THR A 192 49.24 18.01 0.38
N LEU A 193 49.34 17.45 -0.82
CA LEU A 193 50.04 16.19 -1.03
C LEU A 193 50.78 16.17 -2.37
N PHE A 194 51.62 17.17 -2.61
CA PHE A 194 52.81 17.06 -3.48
C PHE A 194 53.86 18.09 -3.02
N PRO A 195 55.05 17.69 -2.57
CA PRO A 195 56.25 18.51 -2.70
C PRO A 195 56.73 18.43 -4.16
N GLU A 196 57.15 19.56 -4.71
CA GLU A 196 57.93 19.61 -5.94
C GLU A 196 59.29 18.94 -5.71
N ASP A 197 59.65 18.05 -6.63
CA ASP A 197 60.99 17.91 -7.21
C ASP A 197 60.84 17.33 -8.63
#